data_AF-A0A1I6RU30-F1
#
_entry.id   AF-A0A1I6RU30-F1
#
_cell.length_a   1.000
_cell.length_b   1.000
_cell.length_c   1.000
_cell.angle_alpha   90.00
_cell.angle_beta   90.00
_cell.angle_gamma   90.00
#
_symmetry.space_group_name_H-M   'P 1'
#
loop_
_entity.id
_entity.type
_entity.pdbx_description
1 polymer ?
#
loop_
_entity_poly.entity_id
_entity_poly.type
_entity_poly.pdbx_seq_one_letter_code
_entity_poly.pdbx_strand_id
1 'polypeptide(L)'
;MFNTLTPNTGQAAHDRIADTERHLRRHGRSLCDLLDALDMPTAFDAFCDLHGAFGTQQPNARMIEDALAEIEQGLARQTASAIDTIARKRKFDTAAIRWHGARISELLERFRSVH
;
A
#
# COMPACT_ATOMS: atom_id res chain seq x y z
N MET A 1 4.21 10.37 -40.97
CA MET A 1 3.54 9.56 -39.93
C MET A 1 4.28 9.75 -38.62
N PHE A 2 3.73 10.59 -37.73
CA PHE A 2 4.07 10.63 -36.31
C PHE A 2 2.76 10.95 -35.61
N ASN A 3 2.13 9.96 -34.99
CA ASN A 3 1.03 10.22 -34.07
C ASN A 3 1.56 10.01 -32.66
N THR A 4 1.55 11.10 -31.92
CA THR A 4 2.02 11.30 -30.57
C THR A 4 1.42 10.27 -29.61
N LEU A 5 2.28 9.44 -29.01
CA LEU A 5 2.00 8.70 -27.79
C LEU A 5 1.98 9.69 -26.63
N THR A 6 0.89 10.44 -26.47
CA THR A 6 0.55 10.95 -25.14
C THR A 6 0.01 9.77 -24.35
N PRO A 7 0.65 9.34 -23.24
CA PRO A 7 0.03 8.37 -22.36
C PRO A 7 -1.31 8.96 -21.92
N ASN A 8 -2.38 8.27 -22.29
CA ASN A 8 -3.74 8.63 -21.94
C ASN A 8 -3.81 8.68 -20.41
N THR A 9 -3.84 9.87 -19.82
CA THR A 9 -3.75 10.08 -18.36
C THR A 9 -4.82 9.31 -17.59
N GLY A 10 -5.98 9.09 -18.21
CA GLY A 10 -7.02 8.19 -17.68
C GLY A 10 -6.58 6.73 -17.61
N GLN A 11 -5.90 6.20 -18.62
CA GLN A 11 -5.39 4.83 -18.63
C GLN A 11 -4.34 4.62 -17.52
N ALA A 12 -3.40 5.56 -17.39
CA ALA A 12 -2.40 5.51 -16.31
C ALA A 12 -3.05 5.53 -14.92
N ALA A 13 -4.14 6.29 -14.75
CA ALA A 13 -4.90 6.33 -13.51
C ALA A 13 -5.64 5.01 -13.19
N HIS A 14 -6.19 4.35 -14.21
CA HIS A 14 -6.79 3.02 -14.04
C HIS A 14 -5.74 1.95 -13.74
N ASP A 15 -4.58 2.01 -14.39
CA ASP A 15 -3.51 1.02 -14.22
C ASP A 15 -2.95 1.02 -12.79
N ARG A 16 -2.74 2.20 -12.17
CA ARG A 16 -2.27 2.29 -10.77
C ARG A 16 -3.29 1.76 -9.76
N ILE A 17 -4.59 1.98 -10.00
CA ILE A 17 -5.68 1.44 -9.18
C ILE A 17 -5.68 -0.09 -9.29
N ALA A 18 -5.63 -0.62 -10.52
CA ALA A 18 -5.63 -2.05 -10.78
C ALA A 18 -4.40 -2.76 -10.19
N ASP A 19 -3.22 -2.15 -10.27
CA ASP A 19 -1.99 -2.69 -9.68
C ASP A 19 -2.05 -2.72 -8.14
N THR A 20 -2.67 -1.71 -7.53
CA THR A 20 -2.91 -1.66 -6.07
C THR A 20 -3.89 -2.76 -5.65
N GLU A 21 -5.02 -2.90 -6.34
CA GLU A 21 -6.00 -3.95 -6.10
C GLU A 21 -5.36 -5.35 -6.22
N ARG A 22 -4.58 -5.57 -7.28
CA ARG A 22 -3.87 -6.83 -7.52
C ARG A 22 -2.92 -7.16 -6.38
N HIS A 23 -2.21 -6.16 -5.84
CA HIS A 23 -1.34 -6.36 -4.70
C HIS A 23 -2.13 -6.76 -3.45
N LEU A 24 -3.21 -6.05 -3.12
CA LEU A 24 -4.08 -6.38 -1.99
C LEU A 24 -4.69 -7.78 -2.10
N ARG A 25 -5.15 -8.17 -3.28
CA ARG A 25 -5.70 -9.51 -3.49
C ARG A 25 -4.70 -10.63 -3.26
N ARG A 26 -3.41 -10.40 -3.58
CA ARG A 26 -2.35 -11.40 -3.45
C ARG A 26 -1.69 -11.40 -2.08
N HIS A 27 -1.54 -10.23 -1.47
CA HIS A 27 -0.68 -10.03 -0.30
C HIS A 27 -1.36 -9.27 0.84
N GLY A 28 -2.61 -8.86 0.68
CA GLY A 28 -3.36 -8.09 1.67
C GLY A 28 -3.51 -8.82 2.99
N ARG A 29 -3.65 -10.16 2.98
CA ARG A 29 -3.68 -10.93 4.24
C ARG A 29 -2.38 -10.80 5.03
N SER A 30 -1.24 -10.97 4.35
CA SER A 30 0.08 -10.83 4.98
C SER A 30 0.35 -9.40 5.44
N LEU A 31 -0.14 -8.40 4.71
CA LEU A 31 -0.06 -7.00 5.14
C LEU A 31 -0.93 -6.76 6.38
N CYS A 32 -2.19 -7.22 6.37
CA CYS A 32 -3.10 -7.12 7.51
C CYS A 32 -2.52 -7.77 8.77
N ASP A 33 -2.03 -9.01 8.66
CA ASP A 33 -1.40 -9.73 9.78
C ASP A 33 -0.16 -8.98 10.30
N LEU A 34 0.58 -8.30 9.41
CA LEU A 34 1.72 -7.46 9.78
C LEU A 34 1.28 -6.21 10.56
N LEU A 35 0.27 -5.48 10.07
CA LEU A 35 -0.23 -4.26 10.69
C LEU A 35 -0.78 -4.54 12.10
N ASP A 36 -1.49 -5.66 12.26
CA ASP A 36 -1.96 -6.16 13.56
C ASP A 36 -0.79 -6.55 14.49
N ALA A 37 0.19 -7.30 13.98
CA ALA A 37 1.35 -7.71 14.76
C ALA A 37 2.18 -6.52 15.27
N LEU A 38 2.26 -5.44 14.48
CA LEU A 38 2.95 -4.20 14.82
C LEU A 38 2.13 -3.24 15.68
N ASP A 39 0.88 -3.57 16.01
CA ASP A 39 -0.03 -2.73 16.80
C ASP A 39 -0.17 -1.32 16.20
N MET A 40 -0.45 -1.25 14.89
CA MET A 40 -0.56 0.01 14.13
C MET A 40 -2.02 0.30 13.76
N PRO A 41 -2.86 0.77 14.69
CA PRO A 41 -4.29 0.92 14.47
C PRO A 41 -4.61 1.89 13.31
N THR A 42 -3.91 3.03 13.22
CA THR A 42 -4.14 3.98 12.11
C THR A 42 -3.81 3.37 10.75
N ALA A 43 -2.69 2.65 10.63
CA ALA A 43 -2.33 1.99 9.37
C ALA A 43 -3.27 0.81 9.06
N PHE A 44 -3.81 0.15 10.08
CA PHE A 44 -4.81 -0.89 9.95
C PHE A 44 -6.15 -0.33 9.44
N ASP A 45 -6.61 0.78 10.01
CA ASP A 45 -7.82 1.49 9.56
C ASP A 45 -7.66 1.93 8.09
N ALA A 46 -6.51 2.52 7.74
CA ALA A 46 -6.18 2.86 6.35
C ALA A 46 -6.21 1.64 5.42
N PHE A 47 -5.73 0.48 5.87
CA PHE A 47 -5.82 -0.76 5.12
C PHE A 47 -7.28 -1.22 4.93
N CYS A 48 -8.13 -1.08 5.96
CA CYS A 48 -9.55 -1.37 5.87
C CYS A 48 -10.27 -0.42 4.90
N ASP A 49 -9.97 0.87 4.94
CA ASP A 49 -10.48 1.86 3.99
C ASP A 49 -10.07 1.52 2.56
N LEU A 50 -8.79 1.19 2.36
CA LEU A 50 -8.26 0.77 1.08
C LEU A 50 -8.98 -0.49 0.56
N HIS A 51 -9.19 -1.49 1.42
CA HIS A 51 -9.95 -2.69 1.06
C HIS A 51 -11.41 -2.36 0.73
N GLY A 52 -12.05 -1.46 1.49
CA GLY A 52 -13.40 -0.98 1.25
C GLY A 52 -13.55 -0.26 -0.08
N ALA A 53 -12.57 0.56 -0.46
CA ALA A 53 -12.56 1.27 -1.74
C ALA A 53 -12.66 0.32 -2.94
N PHE A 54 -11.97 -0.83 -2.89
CA PHE A 54 -12.03 -1.86 -3.94
C PHE A 54 -13.32 -2.69 -3.94
N GLY A 55 -14.15 -2.58 -2.90
CA GLY A 55 -15.51 -3.13 -2.89
C GLY A 55 -16.52 -2.28 -3.68
N THR A 56 -16.13 -1.07 -4.10
CA THR A 56 -17.00 -0.14 -4.84
C THR A 56 -16.86 -0.29 -6.36
N GLN A 57 -17.89 0.11 -7.12
CA GLN A 57 -17.84 0.07 -8.59
C GLN A 57 -16.82 1.04 -9.20
N GLN A 58 -16.50 2.13 -8.49
CA GLN A 58 -15.58 3.17 -8.94
C GLN A 58 -14.65 3.56 -7.79
N PRO A 59 -13.53 2.84 -7.60
CA PRO A 59 -12.57 3.14 -6.55
C PRO A 59 -12.02 4.56 -6.68
N ASN A 60 -12.04 5.31 -5.58
CA ASN A 60 -11.57 6.69 -5.55
C ASN A 60 -10.04 6.72 -5.47
N ALA A 61 -9.38 7.22 -6.52
CA ALA A 61 -7.92 7.30 -6.62
C ALA A 61 -7.28 8.09 -5.45
N ARG A 62 -7.94 9.17 -5.01
CA ARG A 62 -7.43 10.00 -3.91
C ARG A 62 -7.49 9.27 -2.58
N MET A 63 -8.58 8.57 -2.32
CA MET A 63 -8.74 7.75 -1.12
C MET A 63 -7.71 6.62 -1.08
N ILE A 64 -7.43 6.00 -2.24
CA ILE A 64 -6.38 4.98 -2.36
C ILE A 64 -5.00 5.57 -2.06
N GLU A 65 -4.68 6.75 -2.62
CA GLU A 65 -3.42 7.45 -2.36
C GLU A 65 -3.24 7.80 -0.88
N ASP A 66 -4.27 8.38 -0.25
CA ASP A 66 -4.25 8.79 1.16
C ASP A 66 -4.04 7.54 2.06
N ALA A 67 -4.76 6.45 1.79
CA ALA A 67 -4.59 5.19 2.53
C ALA A 67 -3.19 4.58 2.36
N LEU A 68 -2.65 4.57 1.14
CA LEU A 68 -1.27 4.11 0.90
C LEU A 68 -0.25 4.98 1.64
N ALA A 69 -0.46 6.29 1.71
CA ALA A 69 0.40 7.21 2.45
C ALA A 69 0.36 6.96 3.96
N GLU A 70 -0.81 6.68 4.53
CA GLU A 70 -0.93 6.35 5.96
C GLU A 70 -0.24 5.03 6.32
N ILE A 71 -0.41 4.00 5.48
CA ILE A 71 0.29 2.72 5.65
C ILE A 71 1.81 2.91 5.55
N GLU A 72 2.28 3.66 4.55
CA GLU A 72 3.70 3.96 4.35
C GLU A 72 4.30 4.70 5.55
N GLN A 73 3.63 5.72 6.06
CA GLN A 73 4.06 6.45 7.25
C GLN A 73 4.10 5.57 8.49
N GLY A 74 3.10 4.69 8.67
CA GLY A 74 3.07 3.74 9.78
C GLY A 74 4.27 2.80 9.76
N LEU A 75 4.60 2.25 8.60
CA LEU A 75 5.75 1.37 8.40
C LEU A 75 7.08 2.12 8.56
N ALA A 76 7.19 3.35 8.04
CA ALA A 76 8.40 4.16 8.11
C ALA A 76 8.75 4.62 9.54
N ARG A 77 7.74 4.76 10.42
CA ARG A 77 7.94 5.12 11.83
C ARG A 77 8.49 3.97 12.68
N GLN A 78 8.50 2.74 12.17
CA GLN A 78 9.01 1.59 12.90
C GLN A 78 10.53 1.67 13.04
N THR A 79 11.01 1.53 14.27
CA THR A 79 12.46 1.42 14.53
C THR A 79 12.92 -0.02 14.35
N ALA A 80 14.19 -0.21 13.98
CA ALA A 80 14.77 -1.55 13.87
C ALA A 80 14.61 -2.38 15.17
N SER A 81 14.76 -1.72 16.34
CA SER A 81 14.58 -2.37 17.64
C SER A 81 13.14 -2.82 17.91
N ALA A 82 12.16 -2.00 17.53
CA ALA A 82 10.74 -2.34 17.65
C ALA A 82 10.40 -3.54 16.74
N ILE A 83 10.86 -3.49 15.48
CA ILE A 83 10.71 -4.57 14.50
C ILE A 83 11.30 -5.88 15.03
N ASP A 84 12.54 -5.87 15.51
CA ASP A 84 13.21 -7.07 16.01
C ASP A 84 12.50 -7.65 17.24
N THR A 85 12.00 -6.79 18.12
CA THR A 85 11.27 -7.19 19.31
C THR A 85 9.96 -7.88 18.94
N ILE A 86 9.21 -7.30 18.00
CA ILE A 86 7.92 -7.83 17.55
C ILE A 86 8.12 -9.10 16.73
N ALA A 87 9.10 -9.13 15.84
CA ALA A 87 9.49 -10.32 15.08
C ALA A 87 9.78 -11.51 15.99
N ARG A 88 10.54 -11.31 17.07
CA ARG A 88 10.77 -12.38 18.08
C ARG A 88 9.50 -12.79 18.81
N LYS A 89 8.70 -11.83 19.27
CA LYS A 89 7.47 -12.09 20.05
C LYS A 89 6.38 -12.79 19.24
N ARG A 90 6.23 -12.42 17.97
CA ARG A 90 5.17 -12.89 17.06
C ARG A 90 5.64 -13.90 16.03
N LYS A 91 6.93 -14.28 16.05
CA LYS A 91 7.59 -15.15 15.05
C LYS A 91 7.40 -14.64 13.62
N PHE A 92 7.45 -13.31 13.46
CA PHE A 92 7.25 -12.65 12.17
C PHE A 92 8.57 -12.48 11.43
N ASP A 93 8.57 -12.59 10.11
CA ASP A 93 9.75 -12.39 9.29
C ASP A 93 10.01 -10.88 9.09
N THR A 94 11.18 -10.40 9.51
CA THR A 94 11.57 -8.99 9.32
C THR A 94 11.75 -8.63 7.84
N ALA A 95 12.01 -9.61 6.97
CA ALA A 95 12.04 -9.41 5.54
C ALA A 95 10.66 -9.03 4.99
N ALA A 96 9.57 -9.55 5.58
CA ALA A 96 8.22 -9.20 5.16
C ALA A 96 7.89 -7.72 5.43
N ILE A 97 8.37 -7.14 6.54
CA ILE A 97 8.19 -5.70 6.84
C ILE A 97 8.86 -4.85 5.77
N ARG A 98 10.12 -5.14 5.44
CA ARG A 98 10.86 -4.40 4.43
C ARG A 98 10.23 -4.55 3.05
N TRP A 99 9.80 -5.76 2.71
CA TRP A 99 9.16 -6.05 1.44
C TRP A 99 7.83 -5.31 1.28
N HIS A 100 6.96 -5.36 2.30
CA HIS A 100 5.70 -4.60 2.30
C HIS A 100 5.96 -3.10 2.26
N GLY A 101 6.90 -2.58 3.06
CA GLY A 101 7.28 -1.17 3.03
C GLY A 101 7.70 -0.71 1.62
N ALA A 102 8.65 -1.42 1.01
CA ALA A 102 9.10 -1.11 -0.35
C ALA A 102 7.95 -1.16 -1.37
N ARG A 103 7.06 -2.16 -1.27
CA ARG A 103 5.96 -2.33 -2.20
C ARG A 103 4.89 -1.24 -2.05
N ILE A 104 4.57 -0.83 -0.82
CA ILE A 104 3.63 0.27 -0.57
C ILE A 104 4.22 1.59 -1.06
N SER A 105 5.50 1.88 -0.81
CA SER A 105 6.16 3.08 -1.34
C SER A 105 6.14 3.12 -2.87
N GLU A 106 6.39 1.99 -3.54
CA GLU A 106 6.32 1.91 -5.01
C GLU A 106 4.91 2.20 -5.53
N LEU A 107 3.87 1.63 -4.89
CA LEU A 107 2.48 1.88 -5.27
C LEU A 107 2.12 3.35 -5.07
N LEU A 108 2.46 3.93 -3.92
CA LEU A 108 2.22 5.33 -3.58
C LEU A 108 2.88 6.28 -4.59
N GLU A 109 4.12 6.01 -4.97
CA GLU A 109 4.85 6.86 -5.92
C GLU A 109 4.11 6.96 -7.26
N ARG A 110 3.50 5.87 -7.75
CA ARG A 110 2.70 5.89 -8.99
C ARG A 110 1.46 6.80 -8.93
N PHE A 111 0.97 7.12 -7.75
CA PHE A 111 -0.07 8.13 -7.57
C PHE A 111 0.52 9.55 -7.59
N ARG A 112 1.70 9.73 -7.00
CA ARG A 112 2.40 11.03 -6.89
C ARG A 112 3.05 11.49 -8.19
N SER A 113 3.62 10.60 -9.00
CA SER A 113 4.35 10.94 -10.23
C SER A 113 3.49 11.50 -11.39
N VAL A 114 2.21 11.84 -11.14
CA VAL A 114 1.25 12.37 -12.14
C VAL A 114 0.91 13.86 -11.89
N HIS A 115 1.72 14.57 -11.09
CA HIS A 115 1.56 16.00 -10.83
C HIS A 115 2.38 16.88 -11.77
#